data_AF-A0A6P9BV52-F1
#
_entry.id   AF-A0A6P9BV52-F1
#
_cell.length_a   1.000
_cell.length_b   1.000
_cell.length_c   1.000
_cell.angle_alpha   90.00
_cell.angle_beta   90.00
_cell.angle_gamma   90.00
#
_symmetry.space_group_name_H-M   'P 1'
#
loop_
_entity.id
_entity.type
_entity.pdbx_description
1 polymer ?
#
loop_
_entity_poly.entity_id
_entity_poly.type
_entity_poly.pdbx_seq_one_letter_code
_entity_poly.pdbx_strand_id
1 'polypeptide(L)'
;MQAALEITLRYCHKETEQYGRCVAANPSSWQQDCHQLKLDMAKCTSSHPIVQKIRQDCAEPFTAFEECLKTNQSSSIKCSEHLQKFLLCADQVKLNT
;
A
#
# COMPACT_ATOMS: atom_id res chain seq x y z
N MET A 1 -2.55 -5.96 4.10
CA MET A 1 -1.65 -4.81 4.41
C MET A 1 -0.37 -4.77 3.57
N GLN A 2 0.45 -5.83 3.48
CA GLN A 2 1.74 -5.79 2.73
C GLN A 2 1.60 -5.42 1.24
N ALA A 3 0.65 -6.02 0.50
CA ALA A 3 0.40 -5.69 -0.91
C ALA A 3 0.12 -4.20 -1.17
N ALA A 4 -0.75 -3.59 -0.37
CA ALA A 4 -1.08 -2.17 -0.49
C ALA A 4 0.12 -1.27 -0.15
N LEU A 5 0.96 -1.70 0.80
CA LEU A 5 2.17 -0.98 1.18
C LEU A 5 3.19 -0.93 0.05
N GLU A 6 3.38 -2.01 -0.70
CA GLU A 6 4.33 -2.03 -1.83
C GLU A 6 3.94 -1.06 -2.95
N ILE A 7 2.65 -1.01 -3.32
CA ILE A 7 2.15 -0.03 -4.31
C ILE A 7 2.28 1.39 -3.78
N THR A 8 2.01 1.60 -2.49
CA THR A 8 2.16 2.90 -1.83
C THR A 8 3.63 3.35 -1.83
N LEU A 9 4.57 2.45 -1.51
CA LEU A 9 6.01 2.72 -1.56
C LEU A 9 6.49 3.00 -2.97
N ARG A 10 5.91 2.36 -3.99
CA ARG A 10 6.31 2.53 -5.39
C ARG A 10 5.82 3.86 -5.99
N TYR A 11 4.55 4.22 -5.79
CA TYR A 11 3.92 5.36 -6.48
C TYR A 11 3.70 6.58 -5.58
N CYS A 12 3.74 6.41 -4.26
CA CYS A 12 3.62 7.47 -3.26
C CYS A 12 4.88 7.50 -2.37
N HIS A 13 6.05 7.23 -2.97
CA HIS A 13 7.33 7.12 -2.25
C HIS A 13 7.60 8.37 -1.40
N LYS A 14 7.42 9.55 -1.99
CA LYS A 14 7.69 10.84 -1.34
C LYS A 14 6.87 11.01 -0.06
N GLU A 15 5.56 10.81 -0.15
CA GLU A 15 4.64 10.96 0.99
C GLU A 15 4.93 9.93 2.06
N THR A 16 5.24 8.68 1.65
CA THR A 16 5.56 7.58 2.55
C THR A 16 6.87 7.83 3.30
N GLU A 17 7.90 8.30 2.61
CA GLU A 17 9.18 8.64 3.20
C GLU A 17 9.07 9.81 4.19
N GLN A 18 8.35 10.87 3.82
CA GLN A 18 8.13 12.02 4.70
C GLN A 18 7.40 11.63 5.97
N TYR A 19 6.33 10.84 5.85
CA TYR A 19 5.61 10.30 7.00
C TYR A 19 6.51 9.42 7.87
N GLY A 20 7.27 8.48 7.26
CA GLY A 20 8.19 7.60 7.98
C GLY A 20 9.27 8.34 8.76
N ARG A 21 9.89 9.37 8.15
CA ARG A 21 10.87 10.23 8.81
C ARG A 21 10.27 10.97 9.99
N CYS A 22 9.05 11.50 9.85
CA CYS A 22 8.37 12.18 10.96
C CYS A 22 8.07 11.23 12.13
N VAL A 23 7.57 10.01 11.83
CA VAL A 23 7.29 9.00 12.86
C VAL A 23 8.57 8.62 13.61
N ALA A 24 9.68 8.40 12.89
CA ALA A 24 10.97 8.09 13.50
C ALA A 24 11.50 9.21 14.40
N ALA A 25 11.25 10.47 14.04
CA ALA A 25 11.67 11.64 14.81
C ALA A 25 10.79 11.92 16.04
N ASN A 26 9.52 11.48 16.04
CA ASN A 26 8.54 11.81 17.08
C ASN A 26 7.90 10.55 17.72
N PRO A 27 8.68 9.63 18.31
CA PRO A 27 8.19 8.31 18.71
C PRO A 27 7.04 8.33 19.73
N SER A 28 6.92 9.37 20.56
CA SER A 28 5.89 9.49 21.59
C SER A 28 4.65 10.30 21.17
N SER A 29 4.73 11.06 20.07
CA SER A 29 3.70 12.05 19.69
C SER A 29 3.35 12.05 18.20
N TRP A 30 3.94 11.13 17.41
CA TRP A 30 3.77 11.04 15.95
C TRP A 30 2.30 11.00 15.49
N GLN A 31 1.38 10.47 16.30
CA GLN A 31 -0.04 10.40 15.95
C GLN A 31 -0.63 11.79 15.70
N GLN A 32 -0.18 12.78 16.47
CA GLN A 32 -0.54 14.18 16.33
C GLN A 32 0.43 14.91 15.39
N ASP A 33 1.74 14.80 15.65
CA ASP A 33 2.76 15.61 14.96
C ASP A 33 2.88 15.26 13.47
N CYS A 34 2.60 14.00 13.10
CA CYS A 34 2.69 13.52 11.74
C CYS A 34 1.32 13.33 11.08
N HIS A 35 0.25 13.84 11.68
CA HIS A 35 -1.13 13.63 11.21
C HIS A 35 -1.33 14.12 9.78
N GLN A 36 -0.83 15.31 9.45
CA GLN A 36 -0.96 15.87 8.11
C GLN A 36 -0.24 15.01 7.07
N LEU A 37 0.97 14.54 7.38
CA LEU A 37 1.73 13.67 6.47
C LEU A 37 1.03 12.31 6.25
N LYS A 38 0.34 11.79 7.27
CA LYS A 38 -0.52 10.61 7.13
C LYS A 38 -1.67 10.86 6.16
N LEU A 39 -2.32 12.03 6.25
CA LEU A 39 -3.40 12.42 5.34
C LEU A 39 -2.89 12.61 3.91
N ASP A 40 -1.71 13.21 3.73
CA ASP A 40 -1.10 13.42 2.42
C ASP A 40 -0.74 12.09 1.75
N MET A 41 -0.18 11.15 2.51
CA MET A 41 0.06 9.78 2.04
C MET A 41 -1.26 9.09 1.65
N ALA A 42 -2.30 9.18 2.49
CA ALA A 42 -3.61 8.61 2.17
C ALA A 42 -4.20 9.23 0.89
N LYS A 43 -4.08 10.55 0.72
CA LYS A 43 -4.53 11.28 -0.47
C LYS A 43 -3.78 10.85 -1.72
N CYS A 44 -2.46 10.63 -1.65
CA CYS A 44 -1.72 10.10 -2.79
C CYS A 44 -2.29 8.74 -3.21
N THR A 45 -2.45 7.81 -2.27
CA THR A 45 -2.94 6.47 -2.63
C THR A 45 -4.39 6.47 -3.15
N SER A 46 -5.21 7.46 -2.79
CA SER A 46 -6.60 7.57 -3.24
C SER A 46 -6.76 8.32 -4.55
N SER A 47 -5.83 9.22 -4.91
CA SER A 47 -5.95 10.10 -6.08
C SER A 47 -4.93 9.83 -7.18
N HIS A 48 -3.87 9.08 -6.92
CA HIS A 48 -2.84 8.80 -7.92
C HIS A 48 -3.43 7.91 -9.04
N PRO A 49 -3.41 8.34 -10.31
CA PRO A 49 -4.12 7.64 -11.40
C PRO A 49 -3.73 6.17 -11.59
N ILE A 50 -2.42 5.86 -11.62
CA ILE A 50 -1.97 4.47 -11.72
C ILE A 50 -2.36 3.63 -10.50
N VAL A 51 -2.36 4.22 -9.29
CA VAL A 51 -2.73 3.51 -8.05
C VAL A 51 -4.23 3.18 -8.06
N GLN A 52 -5.07 4.11 -8.52
CA GLN A 52 -6.50 3.84 -8.72
C GLN A 52 -6.71 2.71 -9.73
N LYS A 53 -6.00 2.75 -10.86
CA LYS A 53 -6.10 1.72 -11.89
C LYS A 53 -5.63 0.35 -11.40
N ILE A 54 -4.53 0.27 -10.66
CA ILE A 54 -4.06 -0.98 -10.03
C ILE A 54 -5.09 -1.51 -9.04
N ARG A 55 -5.68 -0.64 -8.21
CA ARG A 55 -6.73 -1.05 -7.26
C ARG A 55 -7.95 -1.64 -7.96
N GLN A 56 -8.29 -1.16 -9.15
CA GLN A 56 -9.41 -1.67 -9.95
C GLN A 56 -9.02 -2.95 -10.69
N ASP A 57 -7.96 -2.90 -11.52
CA ASP A 57 -7.57 -3.97 -12.43
C ASP A 57 -7.01 -5.20 -11.67
N CYS A 58 -6.39 -4.99 -10.50
CA CYS A 58 -5.78 -6.05 -9.69
C CYS A 58 -6.56 -6.35 -8.40
N ALA A 59 -7.86 -6.02 -8.34
CA ALA A 59 -8.70 -6.19 -7.16
C ALA A 59 -8.81 -7.67 -6.71
N GLU A 60 -8.88 -8.61 -7.66
CA GLU A 60 -9.06 -10.04 -7.39
C GLU A 60 -7.88 -10.64 -6.59
N PRO A 61 -6.62 -10.61 -7.08
CA PRO A 61 -5.49 -11.15 -6.31
C PRO A 61 -5.27 -10.39 -5.00
N PHE A 62 -5.62 -9.10 -4.96
CA PHE A 62 -5.59 -8.32 -3.72
C PHE A 62 -6.60 -8.83 -2.68
N THR A 63 -7.84 -9.07 -3.08
CA THR A 63 -8.90 -9.58 -2.19
C THR A 63 -8.53 -10.95 -1.64
N ALA A 64 -8.04 -11.85 -2.51
CA ALA A 64 -7.57 -13.17 -2.09
C ALA A 64 -6.41 -13.08 -1.06
N PHE A 65 -5.50 -12.13 -1.25
CA PHE A 65 -4.44 -11.87 -0.27
C PHE A 65 -5.00 -11.42 1.08
N GLU A 66 -5.98 -10.50 1.10
CA GLU A 66 -6.61 -10.03 2.33
C GLU A 66 -7.39 -11.13 3.06
N GLU A 67 -8.11 -11.97 2.32
CA GLU A 67 -8.81 -13.13 2.88
C GLU A 67 -7.86 -14.17 3.47
N CYS A 68 -6.75 -14.45 2.79
CA CYS A 68 -5.70 -15.30 3.32
C CYS A 68 -5.13 -14.73 4.63
N LEU A 69 -4.87 -13.42 4.71
CA LEU A 69 -4.37 -12.79 5.94
C LEU A 69 -5.38 -12.87 7.10
N LYS A 70 -6.67 -12.69 6.83
CA LYS A 70 -7.73 -12.82 7.85
C LYS A 70 -7.74 -14.22 8.49
N THR A 71 -7.48 -15.25 7.68
CA THR A 71 -7.47 -16.66 8.11
C THR A 71 -6.12 -17.14 8.64
N ASN A 72 -5.01 -16.48 8.28
CA ASN A 72 -3.65 -16.87 8.64
C ASN A 72 -2.88 -15.76 9.38
N GLN A 73 -3.52 -15.15 10.39
CA GLN A 73 -2.96 -13.99 11.14
C GLN A 73 -1.60 -14.26 11.78
N SER A 74 -1.31 -15.52 12.12
CA SER A 74 -0.04 -15.95 12.72
C SER A 74 1.09 -16.20 11.72
N SER A 75 0.80 -16.24 10.41
CA SER A 75 1.79 -16.52 9.38
C SER A 75 1.42 -15.89 8.04
N SER A 76 1.80 -14.63 7.86
CA SER A 76 1.61 -13.91 6.58
C SER A 76 2.37 -14.54 5.41
N ILE A 77 3.41 -15.33 5.68
CA ILE A 77 4.21 -16.06 4.68
C ILE A 77 3.33 -17.03 3.86
N LYS A 78 2.28 -17.60 4.46
CA LYS A 78 1.33 -18.48 3.76
C LYS A 78 0.55 -17.79 2.65
N CYS A 79 0.50 -16.46 2.66
CA CYS A 79 -0.24 -15.65 1.70
C CYS A 79 0.66 -15.05 0.59
N SER A 80 1.94 -15.43 0.56
CA SER A 80 2.93 -14.89 -0.39
C SER A 80 2.55 -15.12 -1.85
N GLU A 81 1.88 -16.22 -2.19
CA GLU A 81 1.41 -16.49 -3.55
C GLU A 81 0.40 -15.43 -4.04
N HIS A 82 -0.58 -15.07 -3.20
CA HIS A 82 -1.56 -14.04 -3.54
C HIS A 82 -0.90 -12.65 -3.66
N LEU A 83 0.07 -12.36 -2.80
CA LEU A 83 0.89 -11.15 -2.90
C LEU A 83 1.64 -11.11 -4.24
N GLN A 84 2.31 -12.21 -4.63
CA GLN A 84 3.05 -12.27 -5.89
C GLN A 84 2.13 -12.08 -7.10
N LYS A 85 0.94 -12.71 -7.12
CA LYS A 85 -0.05 -12.51 -8.19
C LYS A 85 -0.50 -11.06 -8.31
N PHE A 86 -0.73 -10.40 -7.17
CA PHE A 86 -1.09 -8.98 -7.14
C PHE A 86 0.02 -8.09 -7.71
N LEU A 87 1.28 -8.33 -7.34
CA LEU A 87 2.42 -7.56 -7.84
C LEU A 87 2.65 -7.75 -9.33
N LEU A 88 2.53 -9.00 -9.82
CA LEU A 88 2.61 -9.30 -11.25
C LEU A 88 1.53 -8.58 -12.05
N CYS A 89 0.29 -8.52 -11.53
CA CYS A 89 -0.76 -7.73 -12.14
C CYS A 89 -0.39 -6.23 -12.14
N ALA A 90 0.05 -5.69 -11.00
CA ALA A 90 0.38 -4.27 -10.87
C ALA A 90 1.53 -3.83 -11.80
N ASP A 91 2.49 -4.71 -12.09
CA ASP A 91 3.58 -4.47 -13.05
C ASP A 91 3.09 -4.37 -14.52
N GLN A 92 1.94 -4.99 -14.82
CA GLN A 92 1.34 -5.00 -16.15
C GLN A 92 0.37 -3.84 -16.38
N VAL A 93 -0.13 -3.22 -15.31
CA VAL A 93 -1.03 -2.07 -15.42
C VAL A 93 -0.28 -0.88 -16.01
N LYS A 94 -0.81 -0.33 -17.10
CA LYS A 94 -0.33 0.90 -17.73
C LYS A 94 -1.47 1.91 -17.82
N LEU A 95 -1.13 3.20 -17.69
CA LEU A 95 -2.04 4.26 -18.10
C LEU A 95 -2.01 4.31 -19.62
N ASN A 96 -3.18 4.10 -20.23
CA ASN A 96 -3.32 4.35 -21.66
C ASN A 96 -3.34 5.88 -21.83
N THR A 97 -2.23 6.44 -22.30
CA THR A 97 -2.11 7.85 -22.73
C THR A 97 -2.94 8.12 -23.98
#